data_AF-U2TD58-F1
#
_entry.id   AF-U2TD58-F1
#
_cell.length_a   1.000
_cell.length_b   1.000
_cell.length_c   1.000
_cell.angle_alpha   90.00
_cell.angle_beta   90.00
_cell.angle_gamma   90.00
#
_symmetry.space_group_name_H-M   'P 1'
#
loop_
_entity.id
_entity.type
_entity.pdbx_description
1 polymer ?
#
loop_
_entity_poly.entity_id
_entity_poly.type
_entity_poly.pdbx_seq_one_letter_code
_entity_poly.pdbx_strand_id
1 'polypeptide(L)'
;MKLEEKGIEYVTTRPYSPWENGKVERSHRLDSKYYGDKKFKSKEELLRSIKKYNTRYNNISRKVLGFKSPNEVLKEYNENQ
;
A
#
# COMPACT_ATOMS: atom_id res chain seq x y z
N MET A 1 2.61 1.33 -23.45
CA MET A 1 2.97 -0.03 -23.01
C MET A 1 1.73 -0.65 -22.41
N LYS A 2 1.17 -1.66 -23.06
CA LYS A 2 -0.03 -2.37 -22.60
C LYS A 2 0.36 -3.36 -21.50
N LEU A 3 -0.55 -3.64 -20.57
CA LEU A 3 -0.34 -4.58 -19.45
C LEU A 3 0.07 -5.97 -19.94
N GLU A 4 -0.47 -6.37 -21.08
CA GLU A 4 -0.21 -7.62 -21.81
C GLU A 4 1.27 -7.78 -22.17
N GLU A 5 1.95 -6.70 -22.57
CA GLU A 5 3.38 -6.73 -22.95
C GLU A 5 4.30 -7.00 -21.75
N LYS A 6 3.79 -6.81 -20.52
CA LYS A 6 4.51 -7.12 -19.28
C LYS A 6 4.11 -8.47 -18.67
N GLY A 7 3.25 -9.24 -19.34
CA GLY A 7 2.70 -10.49 -18.82
C GLY A 7 1.80 -10.29 -17.60
N ILE A 8 1.19 -9.10 -17.44
CA ILE A 8 0.29 -8.80 -16.33
C ILE A 8 -1.15 -9.07 -16.77
N GLU A 9 -1.81 -10.04 -16.15
CA GLU A 9 -3.22 -10.31 -16.36
C GLU A 9 -4.07 -9.18 -15.74
N TYR A 10 -4.97 -8.61 -16.54
CA TYR A 10 -5.93 -7.61 -16.06
C TYR A 10 -7.18 -8.30 -15.53
N VAL A 11 -7.41 -8.20 -14.22
CA VAL A 11 -8.57 -8.79 -13.55
C VAL A 11 -9.46 -7.68 -13.00
N THR A 12 -10.75 -7.75 -13.30
CA THR A 12 -11.77 -6.86 -12.71
C THR A 12 -12.52 -7.55 -11.58
N THR A 13 -12.80 -6.83 -10.50
CA THR A 13 -13.71 -7.32 -9.45
C THR A 13 -15.13 -7.41 -9.97
N ARG A 14 -15.89 -8.41 -9.52
CA ARG A 14 -17.29 -8.56 -9.90
C ARG A 14 -18.12 -7.37 -9.36
N PRO A 15 -19.09 -6.86 -10.13
CA PRO A 15 -20.02 -5.86 -9.62
C PRO A 15 -20.79 -6.43 -8.43
N TYR A 16 -21.08 -5.59 -7.43
CA TYR A 16 -21.78 -5.95 -6.19
C TYR A 16 -21.05 -6.93 -5.25
N SER A 17 -19.72 -7.03 -5.35
CA SER A 17 -18.87 -7.71 -4.34
C SER A 17 -18.02 -6.76 -3.44
N PRO A 18 -18.59 -5.78 -2.71
CA PRO A 18 -17.81 -4.84 -1.88
C PRO A 18 -16.91 -5.49 -0.82
N TRP A 19 -17.26 -6.69 -0.34
CA TRP A 19 -16.44 -7.40 0.66
C TRP A 19 -15.05 -7.78 0.13
N GLU A 20 -14.92 -7.98 -1.19
CA GLU A 20 -13.63 -8.23 -1.85
C GLU A 20 -12.75 -6.96 -1.84
N ASN A 21 -13.38 -5.77 -1.79
CA ASN A 21 -12.73 -4.48 -1.88
C ASN A 21 -12.26 -3.92 -0.53
N GLY A 22 -12.58 -4.58 0.59
CA GLY A 22 -12.32 -4.03 1.94
C GLY A 22 -10.85 -3.71 2.22
N LYS A 23 -9.89 -4.43 1.60
CA LYS A 23 -8.46 -4.10 1.68
C LYS A 23 -8.12 -2.80 0.96
N VAL A 24 -8.64 -2.62 -0.26
CA VAL A 24 -8.41 -1.43 -1.09
C VAL A 24 -9.03 -0.20 -0.45
N GLU A 25 -10.27 -0.33 0.04
CA GLU A 25 -10.97 0.77 0.73
C GLU A 25 -10.28 1.16 2.02
N ARG A 26 -9.79 0.18 2.80
CA ARG A 26 -9.00 0.47 4.01
C ARG A 26 -7.71 1.21 3.69
N SER A 27 -7.02 0.86 2.60
CA SER A 27 -5.83 1.59 2.15
C SER A 27 -6.18 3.03 1.76
N HIS A 28 -7.20 3.21 0.91
CA HIS A 28 -7.65 4.54 0.51
C HIS A 28 -8.04 5.43 1.68
N ARG A 29 -8.70 4.87 2.71
CA ARG A 29 -9.07 5.61 3.92
C ARG A 29 -7.85 6.02 4.74
N LEU A 30 -6.83 5.15 4.86
CA LEU A 30 -5.58 5.48 5.56
C LEU A 30 -4.83 6.61 4.85
N ASP A 31 -4.75 6.55 3.53
CA ASP A 31 -4.10 7.57 2.72
C ASP A 31 -4.87 8.90 2.78
N SER A 32 -6.19 8.85 2.62
CA SER A 32 -7.05 10.05 2.72
C SER A 32 -6.90 10.73 4.08
N LYS A 33 -6.82 9.95 5.17
CA LYS A 33 -6.56 10.48 6.50
C LYS A 33 -5.18 11.16 6.58
N TYR A 34 -4.16 10.55 6.00
CA TYR A 34 -2.81 11.10 6.00
C TYR A 34 -2.71 12.45 5.28
N TYR A 35 -3.39 12.60 4.14
CA TYR A 35 -3.39 13.85 3.38
C TYR A 35 -4.34 14.91 3.95
N GLY A 36 -5.48 14.50 4.53
CA GLY A 36 -6.47 15.44 5.07
C GLY A 36 -5.94 16.34 6.18
N ASP A 37 -5.03 15.82 7.02
CA ASP A 37 -4.48 16.56 8.16
C ASP A 37 -3.23 17.38 7.82
N LYS A 38 -2.70 17.30 6.59
CA LYS A 38 -1.40 17.88 6.22
C LYS A 38 -1.50 18.96 5.16
N LYS A 39 -0.85 20.09 5.42
CA LYS A 39 -0.58 21.14 4.43
C LYS A 39 0.89 21.13 4.07
N PHE A 40 1.19 21.20 2.78
CA PHE A 40 2.56 21.23 2.25
C PHE A 40 2.81 22.55 1.55
N LYS A 41 4.01 23.11 1.71
CA LYS A 41 4.38 24.38 1.08
C LYS A 41 4.98 24.18 -0.31
N SER A 42 5.55 23.00 -0.58
CA SER A 42 6.13 22.65 -1.88
C SER A 42 5.94 21.18 -2.23
N LYS A 43 6.09 20.85 -3.52
CA LYS A 43 6.07 19.47 -4.02
C LYS A 43 7.18 18.61 -3.40
N GLU A 44 8.36 19.18 -3.18
CA GLU A 44 9.49 18.46 -2.60
C GLU A 44 9.23 18.06 -1.15
N GLU A 45 8.58 18.94 -0.38
CA GLU A 45 8.17 18.67 0.99
C GLU A 45 7.15 17.52 1.05
N LEU A 46 6.16 17.54 0.14
CA LEU A 46 5.20 16.45 -0.02
C LEU A 46 5.90 15.12 -0.28
N LEU A 47 6.79 15.06 -1.28
CA LEU A 47 7.51 13.83 -1.64
C LEU A 47 8.36 13.31 -0.47
N ARG A 48 9.05 14.21 0.25
CA ARG A 48 9.85 13.84 1.43
C ARG A 48 8.97 13.28 2.55
N SER A 49 7.80 13.88 2.77
CA SER A 49 6.84 13.43 3.78
C SER A 49 6.25 12.07 3.43
N ILE A 50 5.83 11.87 2.18
CA ILE A 50 5.33 10.58 1.67
C ILE A 50 6.41 9.50 1.79
N LYS A 51 7.66 9.79 1.43
CA LYS A 51 8.77 8.84 1.57
C LYS A 51 8.92 8.37 3.02
N LYS A 52 8.93 9.31 3.97
CA LYS A 52 8.99 8.99 5.41
C LYS A 52 7.79 8.16 5.87
N TYR A 53 6.59 8.51 5.40
CA TYR A 53 5.36 7.78 5.72
C TYR A 53 5.41 6.34 5.23
N ASN A 54 5.79 6.13 3.96
CA ASN A 54 5.92 4.80 3.36
C ASN A 54 6.98 3.94 4.07
N THR A 55 8.15 4.52 4.37
CA THR A 55 9.20 3.83 5.14
C THR A 55 8.68 3.41 6.51
N ARG A 56 7.98 4.30 7.22
CA ARG A 56 7.38 3.96 8.52
C ARG A 56 6.32 2.86 8.37
N TYR A 57 5.41 2.97 7.41
CA TYR A 57 4.36 1.98 7.20
C TYR A 57 4.93 0.58 6.92
N ASN A 58 5.99 0.49 6.12
CA ASN A 58 6.62 -0.78 5.75
C ASN A 58 7.46 -1.42 6.86
N ASN A 59 7.88 -0.64 7.87
CA ASN A 59 8.70 -1.11 8.99
C ASN A 59 7.90 -1.32 10.29
N ILE A 60 6.64 -0.89 10.36
CA ILE A 60 5.80 -1.11 11.55
C ILE A 60 5.24 -2.54 11.52
N SER A 61 5.40 -3.24 12.65
CA SER A 61 4.78 -4.54 12.86
C SER A 61 3.25 -4.45 12.91
N ARG A 62 2.58 -5.43 12.32
CA ARG A 62 1.11 -5.46 12.29
C ARG A 62 0.60 -6.78 12.86
N LYS A 63 -0.42 -6.70 13.70
CA LYS A 63 -1.10 -7.89 14.25
C LYS A 63 -1.61 -8.84 13.16
N VAL A 64 -2.10 -8.28 12.04
CA VAL A 64 -2.59 -9.08 10.88
C VAL A 64 -1.48 -9.86 10.16
N LEU A 65 -0.21 -9.51 10.39
CA LEU A 65 0.96 -10.18 9.83
C LEU A 65 1.69 -11.02 10.90
N GLY A 66 1.01 -11.39 11.99
CA GLY A 66 1.64 -12.14 13.09
C GLY A 66 2.72 -11.35 13.83
N PHE A 67 2.52 -10.04 14.00
CA PHE A 67 3.49 -9.11 14.61
C PHE A 67 4.78 -8.90 13.82
N LYS A 68 4.79 -9.27 12.54
CA LYS A 68 5.86 -8.91 11.59
C LYS A 68 5.53 -7.61 10.85
N SER A 69 6.57 -6.93 10.39
CA SER A 69 6.46 -5.79 9.48
C SER A 69 6.27 -6.25 8.04
N PRO A 70 5.64 -5.44 7.16
CA PRO A 70 5.52 -5.75 5.75
C PRO A 70 6.85 -6.11 5.07
N ASN A 71 7.93 -5.40 5.41
CA ASN A 71 9.27 -5.68 4.87
C ASN A 71 9.83 -7.04 5.32
N GLU A 72 9.59 -7.44 6.58
CA GLU A 72 10.01 -8.76 7.07
C GLU A 72 9.26 -9.89 6.36
N VAL A 73 7.94 -9.75 6.19
CA VAL A 73 7.14 -10.74 5.44
C VAL A 73 7.61 -10.85 3.99
N LEU A 74 7.94 -9.71 3.36
CA LEU A 74 8.44 -9.71 1.99
C LEU A 74 9.82 -10.37 1.88
N LYS A 75 10.69 -10.14 2.87
CA LYS A 75 11.99 -10.80 2.94
C LYS A 75 11.83 -12.31 3.07
N GLU A 76 10.97 -12.77 3.99
CA GLU A 76 10.66 -14.20 4.16
C GLU A 76 10.07 -14.82 2.89
N TYR A 77 9.17 -14.12 2.20
CA TYR A 77 8.59 -14.61 0.93
C TYR A 77 9.67 -14.81 -0.14
N ASN A 78 10.58 -13.85 -0.30
CA ASN A 78 11.65 -13.92 -1.28
C ASN A 78 12.71 -14.98 -0.94
N GLU A 79 12.93 -15.27 0.35
CA GLU A 79 13.86 -16.32 0.80
C GLU A 79 13.29 -17.74 0.63
N ASN A 80 11.96 -17.88 0.58
CA ASN A 80 11.25 -19.15 0.41
C ASN A 80 10.86 -19.44 -1.06
N GLN A 81 11.27 -18.58 -1.99
CA GLN A 81 11.05 -18.70 -3.44
C GLN A 81 12.25 -19.33 -4.14
#